data_AF-A0A5E7YXN1-F1
#
_entry.id   AF-A0A5E7YXN1-F1
#
_cell.length_a   1.000
_cell.length_b   1.000
_cell.length_c   1.000
_cell.angle_alpha   90.00
_cell.angle_beta   90.00
_cell.angle_gamma   90.00
#
_symmetry.space_group_name_H-M   'P 1'
#
loop_
_entity.id
_entity.type
_entity.pdbx_description
1 polymer ?
#
loop_
_entity_poly.entity_id
_entity_poly.type
_entity_poly.pdbx_seq_one_letter_code
_entity_poly.pdbx_strand_id
1 'polypeptide(L)' 'MASPEPRFDGAEVVELLAILADPATSYWLRDAIVSSCERDPFDAERDALALAALLTRRLDAIVARHFGTRPQA' A
#
# COMPACT_ATOMS: atom_id res chain seq x y z
N MET A 1 26.04 27.89 -5.40
CA MET A 1 25.06 27.23 -4.52
C MET A 1 24.56 26.00 -5.25
N ALA A 2 25.07 24.81 -4.89
CA ALA A 2 24.57 23.56 -5.47
C ALA A 2 23.28 23.18 -4.73
N SER A 3 22.16 23.08 -5.46
CA SER A 3 20.96 22.44 -4.91
C SER A 3 21.31 21.01 -4.52
N PRO A 4 20.84 20.52 -3.36
CA PRO A 4 20.92 19.09 -3.08
C PRO A 4 20.05 18.37 -4.11
N GLU A 5 20.69 17.70 -5.06
CA GLU A 5 20.04 16.72 -5.93
C GLU A 5 19.28 15.72 -5.05
N PRO A 6 18.05 15.32 -5.41
CA PRO A 6 17.32 14.30 -4.67
C PRO A 6 18.16 13.02 -4.71
N ARG A 7 18.73 12.71 -3.56
CA ARG A 7 19.39 11.44 -3.31
C ARG A 7 18.28 10.40 -3.23
N PHE A 8 18.00 9.73 -4.34
CA PHE A 8 17.32 8.44 -4.32
C PHE A 8 18.28 7.45 -3.68
N ASP A 9 18.39 7.53 -2.36
CA ASP A 9 19.13 6.56 -1.58
C ASP A 9 18.34 5.27 -1.74
N GLY A 10 18.89 4.27 -2.43
CA GLY A 10 18.22 3.04 -2.86
C GLY A 10 17.60 2.17 -1.75
N ALA A 11 17.46 2.70 -0.54
CA ALA A 11 16.68 2.19 0.56
C ALA A 11 15.24 1.82 0.17
N GLU A 12 14.56 2.60 -0.66
CA GLU A 12 13.20 2.25 -1.12
C GLU A 12 13.18 0.93 -1.90
N VAL A 13 14.17 0.73 -2.77
CA VAL A 13 14.33 -0.52 -3.54
C VAL A 13 14.65 -1.69 -2.58
N VAL A 14 15.45 -1.45 -1.54
CA VAL A 14 15.77 -2.47 -0.53
C VAL A 14 14.53 -2.91 0.25
N GLU A 15 13.67 -1.96 0.66
CA GLU A 15 12.43 -2.27 1.38
C GLU A 15 11.46 -3.07 0.52
N LEU A 16 11.29 -2.67 -0.74
CA LEU A 16 10.42 -3.36 -1.70
C LEU A 16 10.90 -4.80 -1.97
N LEU A 17 12.21 -4.99 -2.12
CA LEU A 17 12.82 -6.32 -2.25
C LEU A 17 12.68 -7.16 -0.97
N ALA A 18 12.76 -6.56 0.22
CA ALA A 18 12.57 -7.28 1.48
C ALA A 18 11.13 -7.82 1.60
N ILE A 19 10.13 -7.01 1.23
CA ILE A 19 8.72 -7.45 1.20
C ILE A 19 8.53 -8.56 0.16
N LEU A 20 9.14 -8.45 -1.03
CA LEU A 20 9.08 -9.49 -2.05
C LEU A 20 9.87 -10.76 -1.69
N ALA A 21 10.83 -10.70 -0.79
CA ALA A 21 11.58 -11.87 -0.34
C ALA A 21 10.91 -12.60 0.84
N ASP A 22 10.03 -11.92 1.58
CA ASP A 22 9.36 -12.50 2.74
C ASP A 22 8.31 -13.57 2.31
N PRO A 23 8.46 -14.83 2.75
CA PRO A 23 7.48 -15.89 2.47
C PRO A 23 6.14 -15.68 3.17
N ALA A 24 6.07 -14.87 4.22
CA ALA A 24 4.82 -14.50 4.90
C ALA A 24 4.02 -13.43 4.15
N THR A 25 4.64 -12.73 3.20
CA THR A 25 3.93 -11.78 2.34
C THR A 25 2.91 -12.50 1.47
N SER A 26 1.65 -12.07 1.60
CA SER A 26 0.55 -12.63 0.82
C SER A 26 0.82 -12.54 -0.68
N TYR A 27 0.38 -13.56 -1.43
CA TYR A 27 0.48 -13.57 -2.90
C TYR A 27 -0.16 -12.33 -3.53
N TRP A 28 -1.30 -11.89 -3.00
CA TRP A 28 -1.98 -10.70 -3.50
C TRP A 28 -1.13 -9.42 -3.37
N LEU A 29 -0.48 -9.22 -2.22
CA LEU A 29 0.39 -8.05 -2.02
C LEU A 29 1.65 -8.13 -2.89
N ARG A 30 2.23 -9.32 -3.03
CA ARG A 30 3.38 -9.57 -3.91
C ARG A 30 3.08 -9.21 -5.35
N ASP A 31 1.97 -9.72 -5.88
CA ASP A 31 1.52 -9.44 -7.25
C ASP A 31 1.19 -7.96 -7.45
N ALA A 32 0.55 -7.32 -6.46
CA ALA A 32 0.26 -5.88 -6.50
C ALA A 32 1.56 -5.05 -6.60
N ILE A 33 2.57 -5.37 -5.78
CA ILE A 33 3.87 -4.71 -5.82
C ILE A 33 4.54 -4.90 -7.19
N VAL A 34 4.64 -6.14 -7.68
CA VAL A 34 5.25 -6.44 -8.99
C VAL A 34 4.54 -5.69 -10.11
N SER A 35 3.19 -5.73 -10.15
CA SER A 35 2.41 -5.02 -11.17
C SER A 35 2.55 -3.50 -11.10
N SER A 36 2.78 -2.93 -9.91
CA SER A 36 2.98 -1.50 -9.75
C SER A 36 4.30 -1.01 -10.36
N CYS A 37 5.35 -1.84 -10.34
CA CYS A 37 6.65 -1.53 -10.94
C CYS A 37 6.61 -1.42 -12.48
N GLU A 38 5.57 -1.96 -13.13
CA GLU A 38 5.38 -1.90 -14.59
C GLU A 38 4.55 -0.69 -15.03
N ARG A 39 4.05 0.12 -14.08
CA ARG A 39 3.13 1.24 -14.32
C ARG A 39 3.83 2.59 -14.13
N ASP A 40 3.17 3.66 -14.56
CA ASP A 40 3.56 5.01 -14.14
C ASP A 40 3.49 5.12 -12.61
N PRO A 41 4.54 5.63 -11.94
CA PRO A 41 4.63 5.62 -10.48
C PRO A 41 3.58 6.51 -9.81
N PHE A 42 3.16 7.61 -10.44
CA PHE A 42 2.12 8.48 -9.88
C PHE A 42 0.74 7.81 -9.95
N ASP A 43 0.44 7.14 -11.06
CA ASP A 43 -0.80 6.36 -11.18
C ASP A 43 -0.83 5.17 -10.23
N ALA A 44 0.29 4.46 -10.08
CA ALA A 44 0.39 3.33 -9.17
C ALA A 44 0.17 3.74 -7.70
N GLU A 45 0.78 4.84 -7.26
CA GLU A 45 0.61 5.37 -5.91
C GLU A 45 -0.84 5.81 -5.66
N ARG A 46 -1.42 6.57 -6.60
CA ARG A 46 -2.80 7.04 -6.50
C ARG A 46 -3.81 5.90 -6.43
N ASP A 47 -3.63 4.86 -7.25
CA ASP A 47 -4.50 3.69 -7.25
C ASP A 47 -4.35 2.87 -5.97
N ALA A 48 -3.13 2.72 -5.44
CA ALA A 48 -2.88 2.04 -4.18
C ALA A 48 -3.58 2.75 -3.02
N LEU A 49 -3.52 4.09 -2.97
CA LEU A 49 -4.25 4.89 -1.97
C LEU A 49 -5.78 4.74 -2.11
N ALA A 50 -6.30 4.79 -3.33
CA ALA A 50 -7.72 4.60 -3.60
C ALA A 50 -8.21 3.20 -3.16
N LEU A 51 -7.41 2.17 -3.44
CA LEU A 51 -7.67 0.80 -3.05
C LEU A 51 -7.65 0.64 -1.52
N ALA A 52 -6.63 1.18 -0.85
CA ALA A 52 -6.54 1.16 0.61
C ALA A 52 -7.78 1.80 1.26
N ALA A 53 -8.20 2.98 0.78
CA ALA A 53 -9.40 3.65 1.27
C ALA A 53 -10.68 2.82 1.04
N LEU A 54 -10.79 2.11 -0.08
CA LEU A 54 -11.91 1.21 -0.35
C LEU A 54 -11.92 0.00 0.59
N LEU A 55 -10.76 -0.62 0.81
CA LEU A 55 -10.62 -1.78 1.70
C LEU A 55 -10.93 -1.42 3.15
N THR A 56 -10.49 -0.25 3.63
CA THR A 56 -10.83 0.26 4.96
C THR A 56 -12.34 0.43 5.13
N ARG A 57 -13.01 1.14 4.21
CA ARG A 57 -14.48 1.32 4.28
C ARG A 57 -15.22 -0.02 4.23
N ARG A 58 -14.72 -0.97 3.44
CA ARG A 58 -15.28 -2.32 3.39
C ARG A 58 -15.11 -3.06 4.72
N LEU A 59 -13.93 -2.98 5.33
CA LEU A 59 -13.66 -3.56 6.63
C LEU A 59 -14.58 -2.94 7.70
N ASP A 60 -14.70 -1.62 7.75
CA ASP A 60 -15.57 -0.91 8.67
C ASP A 60 -17.02 -1.36 8.54
N ALA A 61 -17.52 -1.49 7.31
CA ALA A 61 -18.87 -1.98 7.04
C ALA A 61 -19.07 -3.44 7.51
N ILE A 62 -18.08 -4.30 7.30
CA ILE A 62 -18.10 -5.70 7.76
C ILE A 62 -18.10 -5.74 9.30
N VAL A 63 -17.24 -4.95 9.95
CA VAL A 63 -17.13 -4.88 11.40
C VAL A 63 -18.44 -4.36 12.01
N ALA A 64 -18.98 -3.26 11.49
CA ALA A 64 -20.26 -2.69 11.94
C ALA A 64 -21.41 -3.70 11.78
N ARG A 65 -21.42 -4.48 10.70
CA ARG A 65 -22.43 -5.54 10.48
C ARG A 65 -22.33 -6.69 11.48
N HIS A 66 -21.12 -7.10 11.87
CA HIS A 66 -20.93 -8.29 12.71
C HIS A 66 -20.91 -7.99 14.21
N PHE A 67 -20.43 -6.81 14.60
CA PHE A 67 -20.25 -6.43 16.00
C PHE A 67 -21.21 -5.32 16.46
N GLY A 68 -22.02 -4.78 15.53
CA GLY A 68 -22.89 -3.62 15.78
C GLY A 68 -22.12 -2.30 15.76
N THR A 69 -22.80 -1.22 15.42
CA THR A 69 -22.28 0.14 15.66
C THR A 69 -22.38 0.43 17.15
N ARG A 70 -21.25 0.68 17.82
CA ARG A 70 -21.29 1.21 19.19
C ARG A 70 -22.13 2.49 19.17
N PRO A 71 -23.13 2.67 20.06
CA PRO A 71 -23.82 3.94 20.18
C PRO A 71 -22.78 5.01 20.50
N GLN A 72 -22.82 6.12 19.77
CA GLN A 72 -22.07 7.32 20.15
C GLN A 72 -22.75 7.86 21.42
N ALA A 73 -22.05 7.82 22.55
CA ALA A 73 -22.47 8.42 23.81
C ALA A 73 -22.19 9.92 23.82
#